data_AF-A0A7H4N320-F1
#
_entry.id   AF-A0A7H4N320-F1
#
_cell.length_a   1.000
_cell.length_b   1.000
_cell.length_c   1.000
_cell.angle_alpha   90.00
_cell.angle_beta   90.00
_cell.angle_gamma   90.00
#
_symmetry.space_group_name_H-M   'P 1'
#
loop_
_entity.id
_entity.type
_entity.pdbx_description
1 polymer ?
#
loop_
_entity_poly.entity_id
_entity_poly.type
_entity_poly.pdbx_seq_one_letter_code
_entity_poly.pdbx_strand_id
1 'polypeptide(L)'
;MLLLFEVEQQNGIDDLRLAMLQAQLARFPASGHVLHFIDWAKIELTKDTLGRYILANPAALTGPTLWGLPVVATEAPAFQGKFLTGAFNAAAQLFDREDANVVISTENADDFEKNMISIRCEERLALQ
;
A
#
# COMPACT_ATOMS: atom_id res chain seq x y z
N MET A 1 -20.69 -2.09 8.22
CA MET A 1 -19.97 -0.90 8.70
C MET A 1 -21.03 0.13 9.05
N LEU A 2 -21.27 0.39 10.34
CA LEU A 2 -22.30 1.33 10.79
C LEU A 2 -21.76 2.77 10.60
N LEU A 3 -22.07 3.39 9.47
CA LEU A 3 -21.80 4.80 9.26
C LEU A 3 -22.89 5.61 9.98
N LEU A 4 -22.47 6.53 10.86
CA LEU A 4 -23.35 7.39 11.67
C LEU A 4 -24.03 8.50 10.83
N PHE A 5 -23.64 8.65 9.57
CA PHE A 5 -24.18 9.61 8.61
C PHE A 5 -23.89 9.15 7.17
N GLU A 6 -24.69 9.60 6.21
CA GLU A 6 -24.48 9.34 4.78
C GLU A 6 -23.65 10.45 4.12
N VAL A 7 -22.82 10.09 3.15
CA VAL A 7 -22.01 11.02 2.35
C VAL A 7 -22.66 11.17 0.98
N GLU A 8 -23.05 12.38 0.62
CA GLU A 8 -23.55 12.66 -0.73
C GLU A 8 -22.41 12.55 -1.76
N GLN A 9 -22.68 11.89 -2.89
CA GLN A 9 -21.71 11.72 -4.00
C GLN A 9 -20.37 11.08 -3.57
N GLN A 10 -20.46 10.02 -2.77
CA GLN A 10 -19.31 9.26 -2.26
C GLN A 10 -18.36 8.80 -3.37
N ASN A 11 -17.08 9.12 -3.19
CA ASN A 11 -15.98 8.69 -4.06
C ASN A 11 -14.88 7.97 -3.25
N GLY A 12 -13.82 7.50 -3.94
CA GLY A 12 -12.72 6.79 -3.27
C GLY A 12 -11.92 7.63 -2.26
N ILE A 13 -11.97 8.97 -2.35
CA ILE A 13 -11.37 9.87 -1.36
C ILE A 13 -12.18 9.85 -0.06
N ASP A 14 -13.50 9.80 -0.18
CA ASP A 14 -14.42 9.71 0.95
C ASP A 14 -14.32 8.34 1.64
N ASP A 15 -14.21 7.26 0.87
CA ASP A 15 -14.02 5.90 1.40
C ASP A 15 -12.81 5.82 2.33
N LEU A 16 -11.68 6.39 1.90
CA LEU A 16 -10.46 6.44 2.71
C LEU A 16 -10.65 7.33 3.94
N ARG A 17 -11.38 8.46 3.81
CA ARG A 17 -11.68 9.34 4.95
C ARG A 17 -12.55 8.67 6.00
N LEU A 18 -13.52 7.87 5.57
CA LEU A 18 -14.41 7.07 6.43
C LEU A 18 -13.64 5.94 7.10
N ALA A 19 -12.70 5.30 6.39
CA ALA A 19 -11.82 4.30 6.99
C ALA A 19 -10.92 4.89 8.08
N MET A 20 -10.37 6.10 7.86
CA MET A 20 -9.66 6.83 8.92
C MET A 20 -10.55 7.11 10.12
N LEU A 21 -11.81 7.49 9.91
CA LEU A 21 -12.77 7.69 11.00
C LEU A 21 -13.01 6.38 11.77
N GLN A 22 -13.19 5.27 11.07
CA GLN A 22 -13.36 3.96 11.70
C GLN A 22 -12.14 3.58 12.55
N ALA A 23 -10.93 3.81 12.06
CA ALA A 23 -9.70 3.58 12.81
C ALA A 23 -9.61 4.47 14.08
N GLN A 24 -9.97 5.74 13.94
CA GLN A 24 -10.02 6.68 15.07
C GLN A 24 -11.03 6.26 16.14
N LEU A 25 -12.23 5.80 15.73
CA LEU A 25 -13.26 5.29 16.64
C LEU A 25 -12.80 4.01 17.35
N ALA A 26 -11.97 3.21 16.70
CA ALA A 26 -11.29 2.05 17.30
C ALA A 26 -10.11 2.44 18.22
N ARG A 27 -9.85 3.74 18.42
CA ARG A 27 -8.75 4.31 19.22
C ARG A 27 -7.33 4.04 18.69
N PHE A 28 -7.23 3.63 17.42
CA PHE A 28 -5.97 3.46 16.71
C PHE A 28 -5.94 4.42 15.52
N PRO A 29 -5.44 5.66 15.68
CA PRO A 29 -5.41 6.63 14.59
C PRO A 29 -4.62 6.07 13.40
N ALA A 30 -5.19 6.15 12.20
CA ALA A 30 -4.54 5.65 11.00
C ALA A 30 -3.22 6.42 10.74
N SER A 31 -2.18 5.69 10.33
CA SER A 31 -0.85 6.25 10.05
C SER A 31 -0.52 6.29 8.56
N GLY A 32 -1.31 5.59 7.72
CA GLY A 32 -1.10 5.54 6.28
C GLY A 32 -2.19 4.76 5.56
N HIS A 33 -2.13 4.80 4.23
CA HIS A 33 -3.01 4.04 3.34
C HIS A 33 -2.16 3.15 2.43
N VAL A 34 -2.63 1.93 2.15
CA VAL A 34 -2.05 1.03 1.16
C VAL A 34 -3.12 0.69 0.14
N LEU A 35 -2.80 0.88 -1.15
CA LEU A 35 -3.73 0.60 -2.25
C LEU A 35 -2.99 0.26 -3.54
N HIS A 36 -3.72 -0.28 -4.51
CA HIS A 36 -3.13 -0.63 -5.80
C HIS A 36 -2.81 0.61 -6.66
N PHE A 37 -1.74 0.56 -7.47
CA PHE A 37 -1.34 1.67 -8.36
C PHE A 37 -2.48 2.19 -9.25
N ILE A 38 -3.30 1.28 -9.80
CA ILE A 38 -4.46 1.63 -10.63
C ILE A 38 -5.50 2.44 -9.85
N ASP A 39 -5.77 2.05 -8.60
CA ASP A 39 -6.80 2.71 -7.80
C ASP A 39 -6.29 4.06 -7.26
N TRP A 40 -4.99 4.16 -7.02
CA TRP A 40 -4.35 5.44 -6.69
C TRP A 40 -4.47 6.42 -7.85
N ALA A 41 -4.14 5.98 -9.06
CA ALA A 41 -4.27 6.81 -10.25
C ALA A 41 -5.72 7.25 -10.49
N LYS A 42 -6.73 6.39 -10.23
CA LYS A 42 -8.14 6.79 -10.29
C LYS A 42 -8.46 7.92 -9.30
N ILE A 43 -7.94 7.82 -8.07
CA ILE A 43 -8.13 8.86 -7.04
C ILE A 43 -7.46 10.17 -7.47
N GLU A 44 -6.20 10.13 -7.94
CA GLU A 44 -5.47 11.30 -8.43
C GLU A 44 -6.18 12.00 -9.59
N LEU A 45 -6.78 11.21 -10.48
CA LEU A 45 -7.50 11.71 -11.65
C LEU A 45 -8.94 12.16 -11.34
N THR A 46 -9.36 12.16 -10.08
CA THR A 46 -10.70 12.64 -9.68
C THR A 46 -10.81 14.15 -9.91
N LYS A 47 -11.89 14.56 -10.57
CA LYS A 47 -12.16 15.94 -10.97
C LYS A 47 -13.44 16.47 -10.36
N ASP A 48 -13.49 17.78 -10.16
CA ASP A 48 -14.72 18.50 -9.84
C ASP A 48 -15.64 18.65 -11.07
N THR A 49 -16.84 19.20 -10.86
CA THR A 49 -17.82 19.49 -11.93
C THR A 49 -17.33 20.51 -12.96
N LEU A 50 -16.23 21.22 -12.67
CA LEU A 50 -15.58 22.21 -13.54
C LEU A 50 -14.34 21.62 -14.25
N GLY A 51 -14.06 20.32 -14.08
CA GLY A 51 -12.95 19.61 -14.72
C GLY A 51 -11.58 19.82 -14.08
N ARG A 52 -11.51 20.42 -12.90
CA ARG A 52 -10.27 20.64 -12.14
C ARG A 52 -9.94 19.41 -11.30
N TYR A 53 -8.67 19.06 -11.21
CA TYR A 53 -8.22 17.99 -10.32
C TYR A 53 -8.40 18.39 -8.86
N ILE A 54 -8.94 17.48 -8.06
CA ILE A 54 -9.20 17.72 -6.63
C ILE A 54 -7.90 17.59 -5.80
N LEU A 55 -7.10 16.57 -6.13
CA LEU A 55 -5.89 16.21 -5.36
C LEU A 55 -4.61 16.39 -6.16
N ALA A 56 -4.64 16.04 -7.44
CA ALA A 56 -3.45 16.09 -8.27
C ALA A 56 -3.20 17.49 -8.81
N ASN A 57 -1.98 17.99 -8.64
CA ASN A 57 -1.45 19.03 -9.51
C ASN A 57 -0.38 18.37 -10.39
N PRO A 58 -0.62 18.17 -11.69
CA PRO A 58 0.34 17.54 -12.59
C PRO A 58 1.71 18.24 -12.65
N ALA A 59 1.78 19.51 -12.23
CA ALA A 59 3.01 20.29 -12.18
C ALA A 59 3.73 20.22 -10.82
N ALA A 60 3.06 19.73 -9.76
CA ALA A 60 3.64 19.67 -8.41
C ALA A 60 4.20 18.27 -8.13
N LEU A 61 5.46 18.23 -7.69
CA LEU A 61 6.15 16.99 -7.31
C LEU A 61 5.87 16.61 -5.84
N THR A 62 4.60 16.63 -5.45
CA THR A 62 4.22 16.24 -4.08
C THR A 62 4.11 14.73 -4.03
N GLY A 63 4.82 14.10 -3.08
CA GLY A 63 4.73 12.65 -2.87
C GLY A 63 3.29 12.20 -2.56
N PRO A 64 2.98 10.90 -2.74
CA PRO A 64 1.62 10.37 -2.62
C PRO A 64 1.14 10.52 -1.17
N THR A 65 0.27 11.51 -0.96
CA THR A 65 -0.31 11.83 0.34
C THR A 65 -1.79 12.11 0.17
N LEU A 66 -2.59 11.65 1.13
CA LEU A 66 -4.03 11.88 1.15
C LEU A 66 -4.48 12.13 2.59
N TRP A 67 -5.28 13.18 2.80
CA TRP A 67 -5.75 13.60 4.12
C TRP A 67 -4.62 13.79 5.15
N GLY A 68 -3.44 14.20 4.69
CA GLY A 68 -2.25 14.38 5.52
C GLY A 68 -1.52 13.10 5.92
N LEU A 69 -1.97 11.93 5.44
CA LEU A 69 -1.30 10.65 5.65
C LEU A 69 -0.57 10.19 4.36
N PRO A 70 0.57 9.49 4.49
CA PRO A 70 1.24 8.89 3.35
C PRO A 70 0.38 7.79 2.70
N VAL A 71 0.49 7.69 1.38
CA VAL A 71 -0.13 6.64 0.57
C VAL A 71 0.97 5.78 -0.03
N VAL A 72 0.94 4.49 0.28
CA VAL A 72 1.86 3.48 -0.28
C VAL A 72 1.11 2.72 -1.37
N ALA A 73 1.53 2.93 -2.61
CA ALA A 73 0.95 2.23 -3.74
C ALA A 73 1.69 0.90 -4.00
N THR A 74 0.95 -0.16 -4.30
CA THR A 74 1.46 -1.51 -4.55
C THR A 74 0.96 -2.08 -5.89
N GLU A 75 1.73 -2.99 -6.49
CA GLU A 75 1.34 -3.78 -7.67
C GLU A 75 0.68 -5.11 -7.30
N ALA A 76 0.51 -5.39 -6.01
CA ALA A 76 -0.05 -6.64 -5.53
C ALA A 76 -1.48 -6.84 -6.09
N PRO A 77 -1.74 -7.88 -6.91
CA PRO A 77 -3.05 -8.06 -7.56
C PRO A 77 -4.21 -8.20 -6.56
N ALA A 78 -3.92 -8.72 -5.36
CA ALA A 78 -4.89 -8.89 -4.28
C ALA A 78 -5.48 -7.55 -3.77
N PHE A 79 -4.80 -6.43 -4.03
CA PHE A 79 -5.21 -5.09 -3.63
C PHE A 79 -6.05 -4.37 -4.70
N GLN A 80 -6.28 -4.94 -5.89
CA GLN A 80 -7.11 -4.29 -6.90
C GLN A 80 -8.56 -4.12 -6.39
N GLY A 81 -9.06 -2.88 -6.45
CA GLY A 81 -10.38 -2.50 -5.93
C GLY A 81 -10.49 -2.57 -4.41
N LYS A 82 -9.37 -2.75 -3.71
CA LYS A 82 -9.30 -2.83 -2.25
C LYS A 82 -8.28 -1.82 -1.73
N PHE A 83 -8.48 -1.44 -0.48
CA PHE A 83 -7.56 -0.57 0.22
C PHE A 83 -7.36 -1.10 1.64
N LEU A 84 -6.25 -0.71 2.24
CA LEU A 84 -5.96 -0.95 3.64
C LEU A 84 -5.60 0.39 4.28
N THR A 85 -6.31 0.76 5.35
CA THR A 85 -6.07 1.97 6.13
C THR A 85 -5.99 1.56 7.58
N GLY A 86 -4.91 1.96 8.25
CA GLY A 86 -4.68 1.51 9.62
C GLY A 86 -3.48 2.18 10.27
N ALA A 87 -3.32 1.90 11.56
CA ALA A 87 -2.22 2.37 12.38
C ALA A 87 -0.99 1.46 12.22
N PHE A 88 -0.37 1.44 11.04
CA PHE A 88 0.79 0.58 10.77
C PHE A 88 1.97 0.84 11.71
N ASN A 89 2.12 2.07 12.21
CA ASN A 89 3.20 2.43 13.13
C ASN A 89 3.05 1.87 14.55
N ALA A 90 1.83 1.54 14.96
CA ALA A 90 1.51 1.19 16.35
C ALA A 90 0.85 -0.18 16.49
N ALA A 91 0.21 -0.69 15.43
CA ALA A 91 -0.57 -1.91 15.44
C ALA A 91 0.08 -3.09 14.71
N ALA A 92 1.20 -2.87 14.00
CA ALA A 92 1.94 -3.93 13.34
C ALA A 92 3.44 -3.73 13.52
N GLN A 93 4.16 -4.80 13.87
CA GLN A 93 5.61 -4.78 13.98
C GLN A 93 6.22 -5.91 13.14
N LEU A 94 7.21 -5.56 12.33
CA LEU A 94 8.02 -6.51 11.60
C LEU A 94 9.23 -6.88 12.45
N PHE A 95 9.42 -8.18 12.67
CA PHE A 95 10.59 -8.74 13.35
C PHE A 95 11.44 -9.48 12.33
N ASP A 96 12.65 -9.01 12.10
CA ASP A 96 13.61 -9.70 11.27
C ASP A 96 14.41 -10.73 12.09
N ARG A 97 14.51 -11.95 11.58
CA ARG A 97 15.34 -13.02 12.15
C ARG A 97 16.65 -13.17 11.38
N GLU A 98 16.63 -12.96 10.07
CA GLU A 98 17.75 -13.08 9.16
C GLU A 98 17.58 -12.09 8.01
N ASP A 99 18.47 -11.09 7.96
CA ASP A 99 18.59 -10.12 6.86
C ASP A 99 18.69 -10.83 5.51
N ALA A 100 18.27 -10.13 4.44
CA ALA A 100 18.33 -10.65 3.08
C ALA A 100 19.76 -11.11 2.69
N ASN A 101 19.91 -12.42 2.44
CA ASN A 101 21.16 -13.06 2.07
C ASN A 101 21.10 -13.65 0.67
N VAL A 102 22.19 -13.55 -0.09
CA VAL A 102 22.32 -14.07 -1.45
C VAL A 102 23.40 -15.15 -1.50
N VAL A 103 23.03 -16.34 -1.94
CA VAL A 103 23.93 -17.49 -2.07
C VAL A 103 23.95 -17.95 -3.52
N ILE A 104 25.16 -18.22 -4.02
CA ILE A 104 25.39 -18.71 -5.38
C ILE A 104 25.85 -20.16 -5.29
N SER A 105 25.25 -21.04 -6.08
CA SER A 105 25.64 -22.45 -6.18
C SER A 105 25.86 -22.83 -7.64
N THR A 106 27.02 -23.42 -7.92
CA THR A 106 27.40 -24.00 -9.22
C THR A 106 27.19 -25.52 -9.27
N GLU A 107 26.75 -26.11 -8.15
CA GLU A 107 26.60 -27.56 -7.96
C GLU A 107 25.15 -27.94 -7.59
N ASN A 108 24.18 -27.05 -7.85
CA ASN A 108 22.80 -27.31 -7.52
C ASN A 108 22.17 -28.29 -8.53
N ALA A 109 21.82 -29.49 -8.08
CA ALA A 109 21.20 -30.55 -8.89
C ALA A 109 22.00 -30.87 -10.18
N ASP A 110 21.46 -30.51 -11.35
CA ASP A 110 22.03 -30.76 -12.68
C ASP A 110 22.71 -29.52 -13.29
N ASP A 111 22.89 -28.45 -12.51
CA ASP A 111 23.49 -27.20 -12.97
C ASP A 111 24.90 -27.40 -13.50
N PHE A 112 25.68 -28.30 -12.91
CA PHE A 112 27.03 -28.61 -13.37
C PHE A 112 27.04 -29.25 -14.76
N GLU A 113 26.13 -30.20 -15.03
CA GLU A 113 26.02 -30.87 -16.33
C GLU A 113 25.47 -29.94 -17.41
N LYS A 114 24.66 -28.95 -17.01
CA LYS A 114 24.00 -27.98 -17.91
C LYS A 114 24.77 -26.67 -18.06
N ASN A 115 25.93 -26.51 -17.42
CA ASN A 115 26.67 -25.23 -17.35
C ASN A 115 25.81 -24.05 -16.85
N MET A 116 24.98 -24.30 -15.85
CA MET A 116 24.09 -23.32 -15.23
C MET A 116 24.65 -22.90 -13.86
N ILE A 117 24.17 -21.74 -13.37
CA ILE A 117 24.47 -21.25 -12.02
C ILE A 117 23.15 -20.87 -11.36
N SER A 118 22.88 -21.43 -10.19
CA SER A 118 21.72 -21.09 -9.37
C SER A 118 22.07 -19.98 -8.38
N ILE A 119 21.25 -18.94 -8.32
CA ILE A 119 21.33 -17.87 -7.33
C ILE A 119 20.07 -17.92 -6.47
N ARG A 120 20.24 -17.98 -5.15
CA ARG A 120 19.15 -17.95 -4.16
C ARG A 120 19.28 -16.70 -3.30
N CYS A 121 18.21 -15.93 -3.20
CA CYS A 121 18.05 -14.87 -2.22
C CYS A 121 17.03 -15.31 -1.16
N GLU A 122 17.38 -15.26 0.13
CA GLU A 122 16.47 -15.61 1.24
C GLU A 122 16.52 -14.54 2.34
N GLU A 123 15.37 -14.28 2.95
CA GLU A 123 15.18 -13.41 4.12
C GLU A 123 14.16 -14.11 5.03
N ARG A 124 14.31 -14.03 6.36
CA ARG A 124 13.37 -14.64 7.29
C ARG A 124 12.87 -13.65 8.32
N LEU A 125 11.60 -13.33 8.23
CA LEU A 125 10.92 -12.35 9.06
C LEU A 125 9.61 -12.91 9.65
N ALA A 126 9.11 -12.25 10.68
CA ALA A 126 7.81 -12.48 11.29
C ALA A 126 7.03 -11.16 11.39
N LEU A 127 5.71 -11.23 11.28
CA LEU A 127 4.80 -10.10 11.42
C LEU A 127 3.91 -10.32 12.64
N GLN A 128 3.81 -9.31 13.51
CA GLN A 128 2.97 -9.33 14.72
C GLN A 128 2.02 -8.13 14.75
#